data_AF-A0A1G9DZF8-F1
#
_entry.id   AF-A0A1G9DZF8-F1
#
_cell.length_a   1.000
_cell.length_b   1.000
_cell.length_c   1.000
_cell.angle_alpha   90.00
_cell.angle_beta   90.00
_cell.angle_gamma   90.00
#
_symmetry.space_group_name_H-M   'P 1'
#
loop_
_entity.id
_entity.type
_entity.pdbx_description
1 polymer ?
#
loop_
_entity_poly.entity_id
_entity_poly.type
_entity_poly.pdbx_seq_one_letter_code
_entity_poly.pdbx_strand_id
1 'polypeptide(L)'
;MPAITDPNLGLNYGWTLGESGWGAGMDANLKRLGAVVSLSVKDRDLATPPASPVNGDRYLIPAGATGVWSGKTDQIAARIAGAWEYHVPKIGWLCFIEDEAVLAAYKATGWSPGIAI
;
A
#
# COMPACT_ATOMS: atom_id res chain seq x y z
N MET A 1 -9.12 20.57 -14.46
CA MET A 1 -9.86 19.77 -13.47
C MET A 1 -9.06 19.75 -12.17
N PRO A 2 -9.70 19.63 -10.99
CA PRO A 2 -8.98 19.61 -9.73
C PRO A 2 -8.13 18.35 -9.60
N ALA A 3 -7.02 18.45 -8.86
CA ALA A 3 -6.21 17.30 -8.51
C ALA A 3 -7.02 16.29 -7.68
N ILE A 4 -6.65 15.01 -7.76
CA ILE A 4 -7.12 13.97 -6.86
C ILE A 4 -6.22 13.97 -5.63
N THR A 5 -6.76 13.59 -4.48
CA THR A 5 -6.01 13.52 -3.22
C THR A 5 -5.73 12.07 -2.84
N ASP A 6 -4.48 11.77 -2.50
CA ASP A 6 -4.06 10.50 -1.92
C ASP A 6 -4.75 10.29 -0.56
N PRO A 7 -5.34 9.11 -0.33
CA PRO A 7 -6.15 8.85 0.86
C PRO A 7 -5.35 8.72 2.16
N ASN A 8 -4.04 8.48 2.11
CA ASN A 8 -3.24 8.19 3.31
C ASN A 8 -2.51 9.42 3.85
N LEU A 9 -1.97 10.27 2.98
CA LEU A 9 -1.16 11.44 3.34
C LEU A 9 -1.72 12.76 2.80
N GLY A 10 -2.82 12.74 2.03
CA GLY A 10 -3.42 13.96 1.50
C GLY A 10 -2.63 14.59 0.33
N LEU A 11 -1.75 13.83 -0.31
CA LEU A 11 -0.93 14.31 -1.42
C LEU A 11 -1.80 14.51 -2.67
N ASN A 12 -1.68 15.65 -3.33
CA ASN A 12 -2.36 15.87 -4.59
C ASN A 12 -1.66 15.09 -5.73
N TYR A 13 -2.41 14.51 -6.65
CA TYR A 13 -1.94 13.85 -7.88
C TYR A 13 -2.99 13.95 -8.99
N GLY A 14 -2.68 13.54 -10.22
CA GLY A 14 -3.66 13.37 -11.30
C GLY A 14 -4.09 14.67 -11.98
N TRP A 15 -3.18 15.66 -12.07
CA TRP A 15 -3.45 16.91 -12.77
C TRP A 15 -3.65 16.71 -14.28
N THR A 16 -4.53 17.50 -14.89
CA THR A 16 -4.81 17.42 -16.33
C THR A 16 -3.63 17.95 -17.17
N LEU A 17 -3.38 17.29 -18.30
CA LEU A 17 -2.24 17.51 -19.19
C LEU A 17 -2.12 18.97 -19.70
N GLY A 18 -0.99 19.60 -19.35
CA GLY A 18 -0.37 20.76 -20.00
C GLY A 18 1.16 20.72 -19.91
N GLU A 19 1.69 19.55 -19.52
CA GLU A 19 3.06 19.37 -19.03
C GLU A 19 3.82 18.34 -19.87
N SER A 20 5.14 18.49 -19.90
CA SER A 20 6.11 17.87 -20.81
C SER A 20 6.37 16.37 -20.60
N GLY A 21 5.31 15.55 -20.45
CA GLY A 21 5.37 14.08 -20.45
C GLY A 21 5.79 13.43 -19.13
N TRP A 22 6.06 14.18 -18.07
CA TRP A 22 6.51 13.66 -16.76
C TRP A 22 5.38 13.37 -15.76
N GLY A 23 4.16 13.88 -15.99
CA GLY A 23 3.06 13.81 -15.02
C GLY A 23 2.68 12.39 -14.58
N ALA A 24 2.60 11.44 -15.51
CA ALA A 24 2.27 10.04 -15.18
C ALA A 24 3.28 9.39 -14.22
N GLY A 25 4.57 9.71 -14.38
CA GLY A 25 5.62 9.23 -13.48
C GLY A 25 5.54 9.89 -12.10
N MET A 26 5.21 11.19 -12.06
CA MET A 26 5.01 11.91 -10.80
C MET A 26 3.81 11.37 -10.02
N ASP A 27 2.69 11.13 -10.69
CA ASP A 27 1.49 10.56 -10.07
C ASP A 27 1.79 9.21 -9.43
N ALA A 28 2.52 8.32 -10.13
CA ALA A 28 2.93 7.04 -9.58
C ALA A 28 3.85 7.20 -8.34
N ASN A 29 4.74 8.18 -8.35
CA ASN A 29 5.63 8.46 -7.22
C ASN A 29 4.84 8.98 -6.00
N LEU A 30 3.89 9.90 -6.20
CA LEU A 30 3.11 10.51 -5.13
C LEU A 30 2.17 9.49 -4.48
N LYS A 31 1.51 8.66 -5.28
CA LYS A 31 0.71 7.53 -4.77
C LYS A 31 1.55 6.55 -3.98
N ARG A 32 2.73 6.18 -4.49
CA ARG A 32 3.66 5.30 -3.77
C ARG A 32 4.07 5.92 -2.44
N LEU A 33 4.36 7.22 -2.40
CA LEU A 33 4.71 7.94 -1.17
C LEU A 33 3.57 7.85 -0.15
N GLY A 34 2.33 8.12 -0.60
CA GLY A 34 1.11 7.94 0.18
C GLY A 34 0.95 6.54 0.77
N ALA A 35 1.20 5.52 -0.04
CA ALA A 35 1.04 4.13 0.38
C ALA A 35 2.07 3.69 1.44
N VAL A 36 3.34 4.11 1.32
CA VAL A 36 4.46 3.49 2.06
C VAL A 36 5.04 4.32 3.19
N VAL A 37 4.83 5.65 3.21
CA VAL A 37 5.27 6.49 4.34
C VAL A 37 4.23 6.39 5.46
N SER A 38 4.71 6.26 6.70
CA SER A 38 3.86 5.98 7.86
C SER A 38 2.94 4.78 7.58
N LEU A 39 3.54 3.69 7.08
CA LEU A 39 2.84 2.49 6.64
C LEU A 39 2.07 1.86 7.81
N SER A 40 0.76 1.79 7.63
CA SER A 40 -0.20 1.13 8.52
C SER A 40 -1.11 0.26 7.66
N VAL A 41 -1.14 -1.03 7.93
CA VAL A 41 -1.99 -2.00 7.23
C VAL A 41 -3.08 -2.49 8.17
N LYS A 42 -4.25 -2.77 7.60
CA LYS A 42 -5.38 -3.27 8.35
C LYS A 42 -5.18 -4.68 8.88
N ASP A 43 -4.53 -5.52 8.09
CA ASP A 43 -4.38 -6.95 8.32
C ASP A 43 -3.20 -7.48 7.46
N ARG A 44 -2.54 -8.55 7.91
CA ARG A 44 -1.43 -9.21 7.22
C ARG A 44 -1.64 -10.68 6.85
N ASP A 45 -2.72 -11.32 7.31
CA ASP A 45 -3.01 -12.74 7.07
C ASP A 45 -4.33 -13.00 6.32
N LEU A 46 -5.05 -11.95 5.95
CA LEU A 46 -6.18 -12.02 5.03
C LEU A 46 -5.77 -12.53 3.62
N ALA A 47 -6.20 -13.73 3.26
CA ALA A 47 -5.80 -14.38 1.99
C ALA A 47 -6.61 -13.92 0.76
N THR A 48 -7.71 -13.19 0.96
CA THR A 48 -8.57 -12.69 -0.13
C THR A 48 -8.86 -11.21 0.07
N PRO A 49 -8.77 -10.36 -0.97
CA PRO A 49 -9.15 -8.97 -0.83
C PRO A 49 -10.58 -8.81 -0.29
N PRO A 50 -10.83 -7.82 0.60
CA PRO A 50 -12.18 -7.54 1.08
C PRO A 50 -13.15 -7.31 -0.08
N ALA A 51 -14.42 -7.69 0.10
CA ALA A 51 -15.46 -7.50 -0.92
C ALA A 51 -15.75 -6.00 -1.20
N SER A 52 -15.58 -5.15 -0.18
CA SER A 52 -15.86 -3.71 -0.24
C SER A 52 -14.66 -2.89 0.29
N PRO A 53 -13.52 -2.86 -0.40
CA PRO A 53 -12.35 -2.12 0.04
C PRO A 53 -12.53 -0.61 -0.25
N VAL A 54 -12.11 0.24 0.68
CA VAL A 54 -12.16 1.70 0.51
C VAL A 54 -10.78 2.25 0.16
N ASN A 55 -10.73 3.39 -0.54
CA ASN A 55 -9.45 4.03 -0.85
C ASN A 55 -8.69 4.39 0.44
N GLY A 56 -7.40 4.08 0.48
CA GLY A 56 -6.54 4.22 1.65
C GLY A 56 -6.34 2.92 2.41
N ASP A 57 -7.16 1.89 2.14
CA ASP A 57 -6.96 0.57 2.70
C ASP A 57 -5.63 -0.02 2.24
N ARG A 58 -4.87 -0.54 3.21
CA ARG A 58 -3.59 -1.19 2.97
C ARG A 58 -3.56 -2.54 3.67
N TYR A 59 -2.96 -3.54 3.02
CA TYR A 59 -2.84 -4.92 3.52
C TYR A 59 -1.45 -5.47 3.19
N LEU A 60 -0.94 -6.37 4.04
CA LEU A 60 0.16 -7.24 3.64
C LEU A 60 -0.43 -8.52 3.04
N ILE A 61 0.08 -8.93 1.88
CA ILE A 61 -0.45 -10.08 1.18
C ILE A 61 0.22 -11.35 1.72
N PRO A 62 -0.53 -12.27 2.36
CA PRO A 62 0.05 -13.51 2.90
C PRO A 62 0.40 -14.49 1.79
N ALA A 63 1.21 -15.49 2.14
CA ALA A 63 1.45 -16.63 1.27
C ALA A 63 0.13 -17.36 0.98
N GLY A 64 -0.07 -17.78 -0.27
CA GLY A 64 -1.30 -18.47 -0.68
C GLY A 64 -2.51 -17.56 -0.90
N ALA A 65 -2.32 -16.23 -0.95
CA ALA A 65 -3.38 -15.31 -1.31
C ALA A 65 -3.98 -15.62 -2.70
N THR A 66 -5.27 -15.33 -2.86
CA THR A 66 -6.05 -15.68 -4.06
C THR A 66 -6.67 -14.45 -4.73
N GLY A 67 -7.39 -14.67 -5.84
CA GLY A 67 -8.01 -13.60 -6.61
C GLY A 67 -6.97 -12.61 -7.15
N VAL A 68 -7.26 -11.31 -7.05
CA VAL A 68 -6.35 -10.25 -7.52
C VAL A 68 -5.07 -10.13 -6.68
N TRP A 69 -4.98 -10.80 -5.52
CA TRP A 69 -3.76 -10.84 -4.69
C TRP A 69 -2.85 -12.03 -5.02
N SER A 70 -3.29 -12.96 -5.88
CA SER A 70 -2.48 -14.12 -6.27
C SER A 70 -1.13 -13.73 -6.86
N GLY A 71 -0.07 -14.39 -6.37
CA GLY A 71 1.32 -14.16 -6.80
C GLY A 71 1.95 -12.87 -6.26
N LYS A 72 1.32 -12.19 -5.30
CA LYS A 72 1.81 -10.93 -4.71
C LYS A 72 2.23 -11.05 -3.25
N THR A 73 2.60 -12.25 -2.81
CA THR A 73 3.09 -12.54 -1.45
C THR A 73 4.12 -11.50 -0.97
N ASP A 74 4.03 -11.12 0.30
CA ASP A 74 4.85 -10.13 1.00
C ASP A 74 4.72 -8.68 0.50
N GLN A 75 4.02 -8.42 -0.60
CA GLN A 75 3.80 -7.07 -1.09
C GLN A 75 2.72 -6.36 -0.26
N ILE A 76 2.84 -5.03 -0.23
CA ILE A 76 1.81 -4.15 0.33
C ILE A 76 0.78 -3.89 -0.77
N ALA A 77 -0.47 -4.32 -0.55
CA ALA A 77 -1.60 -3.97 -1.40
C ALA A 77 -2.20 -2.65 -0.87
N ALA A 78 -2.28 -1.62 -1.70
CA ALA A 78 -2.91 -0.35 -1.38
C ALA A 78 -4.11 -0.07 -2.30
N ARG A 79 -5.25 0.31 -1.76
CA ARG A 79 -6.44 0.68 -2.52
C ARG A 79 -6.38 2.17 -2.86
N ILE A 80 -6.15 2.52 -4.12
CA ILE A 80 -6.01 3.91 -4.57
C ILE A 80 -6.85 4.13 -5.82
N ALA A 81 -7.68 5.18 -5.83
CA ALA A 81 -8.57 5.52 -6.95
C ALA A 81 -9.39 4.33 -7.50
N GLY A 82 -9.87 3.44 -6.62
CA GLY A 82 -10.67 2.28 -7.02
C GLY A 82 -9.87 1.13 -7.65
N ALA A 83 -8.54 1.18 -7.62
CA ALA A 83 -7.65 0.10 -8.07
C ALA A 83 -6.76 -0.40 -6.92
N TRP A 84 -6.29 -1.64 -7.04
CA TRP A 84 -5.23 -2.17 -6.18
C TRP A 84 -3.87 -1.83 -6.80
N GLU A 85 -3.05 -1.10 -6.05
CA GLU A 85 -1.64 -0.92 -6.34
C GLU A 85 -0.82 -1.82 -5.41
N TYR A 86 0.31 -2.34 -5.92
CA TYR A 86 1.13 -3.30 -5.19
C TYR A 86 2.55 -2.78 -5.08
N HIS A 87 3.09 -2.78 -3.86
CA HIS A 87 4.42 -2.27 -3.58
C HIS A 87 5.28 -3.35 -2.96
N VAL A 88 6.40 -3.66 -3.62
CA VAL A 88 7.42 -4.56 -3.09
C VAL A 88 8.16 -3.84 -1.95
N PRO A 89 8.14 -4.38 -0.72
CA PRO A 89 8.85 -3.78 0.41
C PRO A 89 10.37 -3.88 0.23
N LYS A 90 11.11 -3.01 0.93
CA LYS A 90 12.58 -3.08 1.02
C LYS A 90 12.99 -3.33 2.47
N ILE A 91 14.16 -3.93 2.64
CA ILE A 91 14.73 -4.19 3.98
C ILE A 91 14.73 -2.89 4.80
N GLY A 92 14.27 -2.97 6.04
CA GLY A 92 14.16 -1.85 6.98
C GLY A 92 12.84 -1.07 6.92
N TRP A 93 11.93 -1.40 6.01
CA TRP A 93 10.58 -0.82 6.04
C TRP A 93 9.84 -1.25 7.30
N LEU A 94 9.19 -0.28 7.95
CA LEU A 94 8.35 -0.50 9.12
C LEU A 94 6.89 -0.47 8.70
N CYS A 95 6.07 -1.30 9.34
CA CYS A 95 4.65 -1.41 9.09
C CYS A 95 3.93 -1.62 10.43
N PHE A 96 3.01 -0.73 10.77
CA PHE A 96 2.07 -1.00 11.85
C PHE A 96 0.93 -1.90 11.32
N ILE A 97 0.58 -2.93 12.07
CA ILE A 97 -0.48 -3.88 11.74
C ILE A 97 -1.62 -3.60 12.74
N GLU A 98 -2.73 -3.06 12.22
CA GLU A 98 -3.78 -2.43 13.04
C GLU A 98 -4.59 -3.44 13.86
N ASP A 99 -4.95 -4.58 13.27
CA ASP A 99 -5.74 -5.64 13.91
C ASP A 99 -4.98 -6.39 15.01
N GLU A 100 -3.65 -6.49 14.88
CA GLU A 100 -2.76 -7.11 15.86
C GLU A 100 -2.15 -6.13 16.86
N ALA A 101 -2.21 -4.83 16.59
CA ALA A 101 -1.52 -3.78 17.33
C ALA A 101 0.01 -4.02 17.48
N VAL A 102 0.67 -4.46 16.40
CA VAL A 102 2.11 -4.73 16.38
C VAL A 102 2.84 -3.92 15.32
N LEU A 103 4.09 -3.54 15.61
CA LEU A 103 5.01 -2.95 14.65
C LEU A 103 5.91 -4.03 14.05
N ALA A 104 5.82 -4.26 12.75
CA ALA A 104 6.65 -5.21 12.00
C ALA A 104 7.70 -4.49 11.14
N ALA A 105 8.84 -5.15 10.95
CA ALA A 105 9.91 -4.71 10.05
C ALA A 105 10.15 -5.73 8.93
N TYR A 106 10.35 -5.24 7.70
CA TYR A 106 10.74 -6.10 6.59
C TYR A 106 12.24 -6.42 6.63
N LYS A 107 12.58 -7.70 6.55
CA LYS A 107 13.95 -8.25 6.61
C LYS A 107 14.26 -9.07 5.36
N ALA A 108 15.49 -9.55 5.24
CA ALA A 108 15.90 -10.44 4.13
C ALA A 108 15.06 -11.73 4.03
N THR A 109 14.43 -12.15 5.13
CA THR A 109 13.57 -13.34 5.20
C THR A 109 12.07 -13.01 5.18
N GLY A 110 11.70 -11.78 4.81
CA GLY A 110 10.30 -11.31 4.84
C GLY A 110 9.96 -10.44 6.06
N TRP A 111 8.66 -10.21 6.28
CA TRP A 111 8.15 -9.45 7.42
C TRP A 111 8.42 -10.16 8.75
N SER A 112 8.87 -9.42 9.76
CA SER A 112 9.02 -9.95 11.11
C SER A 112 7.67 -10.26 11.76
N PRO A 113 7.62 -11.15 12.77
CA PRO A 113 6.41 -11.35 13.59
C PRO A 113 5.83 -10.06 14.18
N GLY A 114 6.68 -9.05 14.42
CA GLY A 114 6.29 -7.77 14.98
C GLY A 114 6.56 -7.68 16.48
N ILE A 115 6.45 -6.47 17.01
CA ILE A 115 6.55 -6.17 18.45
C ILE A 115 5.29 -5.40 18.84
N ALA A 116 4.60 -5.85 19.89
CA ALA A 116 3.43 -5.14 20.43
C ALA A 116 3.83 -3.74 20.93
N ILE A 117 2.96 -2.75 20.68
CA ILE A 117 3.16 -1.36 21.08
C ILE A 117 2.10 -0.88 22.06
#